data_AF-A0A8H2ZV21-F1
#
_entry.id   AF-A0A8H2ZV21-F1
#
_cell.length_a   1.000
_cell.length_b   1.000
_cell.length_c   1.000
_cell.angle_alpha   90.00
_cell.angle_beta   90.00
_cell.angle_gamma   90.00
#
_symmetry.space_group_name_H-M   'P 1'
#
loop_
_entity.id
_entity.type
_entity.pdbx_description
1 polymer ?
#
loop_
_entity_poly.entity_id
_entity_poly.type
_entity_poly.pdbx_seq_one_letter_code
_entity_poly.pdbx_strand_id
1 'polypeptide(L)'
;ASREPGTNKPVADSTRFPNGIKHLSDSIHNLGLKIGIYSSAGLYTCGRRFGSLGYEEIDAQTYAEWEIDYLKYDNCYNEGRHGTPLISYERYANMSRALNSTGRPILYSMCNWGEDGTWNWATEIANSWRMSGDIKDTFAGYDDRCPCTSMLDCKLPGYRELKFADCSVARILDFAAPLGQKAGPGRWNDLDMLEVGNGGMTYDEYVTHFSMWAAVKSPLILGNDVTEMTAETLEIITNQAVIAVSQDANGSPANRLWKRTLTDGDLSLWIGGLVNNTWVIALVNTSPKSQRVDLPFADIFADSSPTIRKSKFRLYDLWAQKTSSPPAWNSVSSQFPSFLNSSGASNTTLQNILARSTNWGKDLGVFSGTLKNVNVAAHGVKIWKAELATPVASSSSSVASATSATLTSVGATATSLTSSIPVSSTSTSSSISGGTATSSSVESSVTPAPTSTL
;
A
#
# COMPACT_ATOMS: atom_id res chain seq x y z
N ALA A 1 5.90 31.21 3.86
CA ALA A 1 6.81 30.75 4.90
C ALA A 1 8.22 30.90 4.36
N SER A 2 9.03 31.69 5.03
CA SER A 2 10.45 31.85 4.76
C SER A 2 11.21 30.80 5.57
N ARG A 3 12.40 30.41 5.10
CA ARG A 3 13.40 29.77 5.96
C ARG A 3 14.00 30.81 6.91
N GLU A 4 14.51 30.38 8.05
CA GLU A 4 15.20 31.28 8.99
C GLU A 4 16.49 31.83 8.34
N PRO A 5 16.71 33.17 8.36
CA PRO A 5 17.94 33.74 7.83
C PRO A 5 19.19 33.21 8.53
N GLY A 6 20.22 32.82 7.76
CA GLY A 6 21.50 32.36 8.28
C GLY A 6 21.57 30.85 8.58
N THR A 7 20.53 30.27 9.19
CA THR A 7 20.48 28.82 9.48
C THR A 7 19.80 28.02 8.38
N ASN A 8 18.95 28.67 7.58
CA ASN A 8 18.04 28.07 6.60
C ASN A 8 17.05 27.05 7.17
N LYS A 9 16.86 27.01 8.50
CA LYS A 9 15.89 26.11 9.12
C LYS A 9 14.46 26.40 8.65
N PRO A 10 13.61 25.38 8.48
CA PRO A 10 12.18 25.55 8.31
C PRO A 10 11.57 26.41 9.42
N VAL A 11 10.74 27.40 9.05
CA VAL A 11 9.98 28.21 10.01
C VAL A 11 8.49 28.01 9.76
N ALA A 12 7.77 27.64 10.82
CA ALA A 12 6.33 27.50 10.78
C ALA A 12 5.64 28.86 10.60
N ASP A 13 4.49 28.87 9.94
CA ASP A 13 3.64 30.06 9.86
C ASP A 13 3.12 30.41 11.26
N SER A 14 3.64 31.47 11.88
CA SER A 14 3.29 31.87 13.25
C SER A 14 1.84 32.34 13.40
N THR A 15 1.13 32.64 12.31
CA THR A 15 -0.30 32.94 12.36
C THR A 15 -1.11 31.65 12.51
N ARG A 16 -0.66 30.56 11.88
CA ARG A 16 -1.32 29.25 11.93
C ARG A 16 -0.86 28.39 13.11
N PHE A 17 0.41 28.50 13.46
CA PHE A 17 1.08 27.76 14.52
C PHE A 17 1.76 28.74 15.49
N PRO A 18 0.99 29.52 16.26
CA PRO A 18 1.53 30.59 17.12
C PRO A 18 2.50 30.10 18.19
N ASN A 19 2.41 28.83 18.58
CA ASN A 19 3.28 28.19 19.56
C ASN A 19 4.35 27.29 18.91
N GLY A 20 4.47 27.29 17.58
CA GLY A 20 5.37 26.44 16.81
C GLY A 20 4.90 24.98 16.67
N ILE A 21 5.63 24.21 15.85
CA ILE A 21 5.28 22.81 15.53
C ILE A 21 5.59 21.86 16.68
N LYS A 22 6.67 22.08 17.43
CA LYS A 22 7.00 21.24 18.60
C LYS A 22 5.88 21.22 19.64
N HIS A 23 5.30 22.37 19.96
CA HIS A 23 4.15 22.45 20.89
C HIS A 23 2.92 21.68 20.38
N LEU A 24 2.66 21.73 19.07
CA LEU A 24 1.59 20.94 18.45
C LEU A 24 1.91 19.44 18.52
N SER A 25 3.15 19.05 18.24
CA SER A 25 3.64 17.68 18.34
C SER A 25 3.44 17.12 19.75
N ASP A 26 3.87 17.87 20.78
CA ASP A 26 3.66 17.51 22.20
C ASP A 26 2.18 17.31 22.52
N SER A 27 1.32 18.20 22.02
CA SER A 27 -0.14 18.09 22.23
C SER A 27 -0.72 16.84 21.58
N ILE A 28 -0.26 16.48 20.37
CA ILE A 28 -0.72 15.28 19.64
C ILE A 28 -0.20 14.01 20.30
N HIS A 29 1.06 13.99 20.75
CA HIS A 29 1.63 12.87 21.49
C HIS A 29 0.94 12.65 22.82
N ASN A 30 0.52 13.71 23.52
CA ASN A 30 -0.28 13.62 24.75
C ASN A 30 -1.67 12.99 24.53
N LEU A 31 -2.17 12.97 23.29
CA LEU A 31 -3.38 12.23 22.91
C LEU A 31 -3.10 10.75 22.55
N GLY A 32 -1.84 10.30 22.63
CA GLY A 32 -1.41 8.98 22.20
C GLY A 32 -1.33 8.80 20.68
N LEU A 33 -1.42 9.90 19.92
CA LEU A 33 -1.34 9.90 18.45
C LEU A 33 0.08 10.19 17.97
N LYS A 34 0.30 10.00 16.67
CA LYS A 34 1.53 10.38 15.96
C LYS A 34 1.27 11.58 15.07
N ILE A 35 2.31 12.39 14.82
CA ILE A 35 2.19 13.58 13.96
C ILE A 35 3.01 13.42 12.67
N GLY A 36 2.40 13.81 11.55
CA GLY A 36 3.08 13.91 10.26
C GLY A 36 3.33 15.35 9.84
N ILE A 37 4.37 15.55 9.04
CA ILE A 37 4.65 16.79 8.31
C ILE A 37 4.76 16.53 6.81
N TYR A 38 4.79 17.60 6.04
CA TYR A 38 4.84 17.56 4.58
C TYR A 38 5.95 18.47 4.06
N SER A 39 6.67 18.00 3.06
CA SER A 39 7.56 18.82 2.22
C SER A 39 7.61 18.24 0.80
N SER A 40 8.45 18.78 -0.07
CA SER A 40 8.71 18.30 -1.42
C SER A 40 10.20 18.08 -1.64
N ALA A 41 10.53 17.04 -2.39
CA ALA A 41 11.82 16.78 -3.03
C ALA A 41 12.05 17.74 -4.21
N GLY A 42 11.78 19.02 -4.00
CA GLY A 42 11.94 20.12 -4.95
C GLY A 42 12.23 21.45 -4.24
N LEU A 43 12.48 22.51 -5.00
CA LEU A 43 12.71 23.84 -4.42
C LEU A 43 11.47 24.38 -3.70
N TYR A 44 10.29 23.99 -4.17
CA TYR A 44 9.01 24.35 -3.59
C TYR A 44 8.12 23.14 -3.42
N THR A 45 7.22 23.20 -2.44
CA THR A 45 6.04 22.32 -2.40
C THR A 45 5.11 22.60 -3.56
N CYS A 46 4.18 21.69 -3.89
CA CYS A 46 3.12 21.97 -4.87
C CYS A 46 2.30 23.23 -4.52
N GLY A 47 2.07 23.48 -3.22
CA GLY A 47 1.43 24.71 -2.71
C GLY A 47 2.32 25.96 -2.69
N ARG A 48 3.46 25.95 -3.40
CA ARG A 48 4.42 27.06 -3.54
C ARG A 48 4.96 27.63 -2.23
N ARG A 49 5.13 26.77 -1.21
CA ARG A 49 5.96 27.01 -0.01
C ARG A 49 7.36 26.44 -0.22
N PHE A 50 8.31 26.72 0.67
CA PHE A 50 9.67 26.17 0.56
C PHE A 50 9.61 24.63 0.53
N GLY A 51 10.34 24.01 -0.39
CA GLY A 51 10.61 22.56 -0.39
C GLY A 51 11.99 22.26 0.20
N SER A 52 12.37 20.99 0.26
CA SER A 52 13.57 20.52 0.97
C SER A 52 14.73 20.13 0.06
N LEU A 53 14.62 20.30 -1.27
CA LEU A 53 15.71 19.95 -2.20
C LEU A 53 16.97 20.77 -1.90
N GLY A 54 18.07 20.10 -1.57
CA GLY A 54 19.34 20.71 -1.16
C GLY A 54 19.41 21.17 0.30
N TYR A 55 18.35 20.95 1.08
CA TYR A 55 18.26 21.28 2.51
C TYR A 55 17.86 20.05 3.34
N GLU A 56 18.03 18.84 2.80
CA GLU A 56 17.50 17.60 3.38
C GLU A 56 17.99 17.38 4.82
N GLU A 57 19.28 17.57 5.09
CA GLU A 57 19.87 17.41 6.43
C GLU A 57 19.30 18.42 7.44
N ILE A 58 19.22 19.70 7.06
CA ILE A 58 18.70 20.77 7.92
C ILE A 58 17.22 20.54 8.24
N ASP A 59 16.45 20.17 7.22
CA ASP A 59 15.01 19.95 7.34
C ASP A 59 14.72 18.70 8.17
N ALA A 60 15.40 17.58 7.88
CA ALA A 60 15.27 16.35 8.67
C ALA A 60 15.60 16.58 10.14
N GLN A 61 16.72 17.26 10.43
CA GLN A 61 17.09 17.59 11.80
C GLN A 61 16.05 18.46 12.49
N THR A 62 15.49 19.45 11.78
CA THR A 62 14.41 20.29 12.30
C THR A 62 13.14 19.49 12.58
N TYR A 63 12.77 18.55 11.71
CA TYR A 63 11.63 17.65 11.93
C TYR A 63 11.84 16.75 13.15
N ALA A 64 13.07 16.26 13.36
CA ALA A 64 13.42 15.50 14.55
C ALA A 64 13.36 16.34 15.84
N GLU A 65 13.86 17.59 15.80
CA GLU A 65 13.73 18.56 16.90
C GLU A 65 12.26 18.88 17.25
N TRP A 66 11.39 18.90 16.24
CA TRP A 66 9.94 19.04 16.41
C TRP A 66 9.22 17.74 16.78
N GLU A 67 9.96 16.63 16.89
CA GLU A 67 9.44 15.31 17.21
C GLU A 67 8.41 14.78 16.21
N ILE A 68 8.59 15.07 14.92
CA ILE A 68 7.76 14.50 13.87
C ILE A 68 7.93 12.97 13.79
N ASP A 69 6.86 12.25 13.46
CA ASP A 69 6.86 10.78 13.34
C ASP A 69 6.67 10.28 11.90
N TYR A 70 6.24 11.16 10.99
CA TYR A 70 5.88 10.83 9.61
C TYR A 70 6.23 11.99 8.67
N LEU A 71 6.85 11.71 7.53
CA LEU A 71 7.07 12.68 6.46
C LEU A 71 6.40 12.23 5.17
N LYS A 72 5.45 13.02 4.66
CA LYS A 72 5.03 12.98 3.25
C LYS A 72 6.01 13.82 2.43
N TYR A 73 6.64 13.24 1.42
CA TYR A 73 7.69 13.89 0.64
C TYR A 73 7.35 13.92 -0.86
N ASP A 74 6.88 15.08 -1.32
CA ASP A 74 6.34 15.35 -2.65
C ASP A 74 7.41 15.48 -3.75
N ASN A 75 6.98 15.73 -4.99
CA ASN A 75 7.81 15.73 -6.19
C ASN A 75 7.74 17.02 -7.04
N CYS A 76 6.90 17.99 -6.65
CA CYS A 76 6.79 19.27 -7.35
C CYS A 76 8.10 20.07 -7.32
N TYR A 77 8.36 20.84 -8.39
CA TYR A 77 9.52 21.74 -8.52
C TYR A 77 10.88 21.05 -8.27
N ASN A 78 11.03 19.83 -8.79
CA ASN A 78 12.22 19.00 -8.61
C ASN A 78 13.45 19.41 -9.45
N GLU A 79 13.40 20.57 -10.12
CA GLU A 79 14.49 21.13 -10.93
C GLU A 79 15.00 20.20 -12.05
N GLY A 80 14.10 19.45 -12.69
CA GLY A 80 14.45 18.52 -13.77
C GLY A 80 15.18 17.26 -13.27
N ARG A 81 15.20 17.00 -11.96
CA ARG A 81 15.86 15.83 -11.36
C ARG A 81 14.94 14.59 -11.35
N HIS A 82 14.42 14.25 -12.52
CA HIS A 82 13.51 13.13 -12.75
C HIS A 82 13.72 12.58 -14.18
N GLY A 83 13.04 11.49 -14.55
CA GLY A 83 13.04 10.92 -15.90
C GLY A 83 13.88 9.64 -16.05
N THR A 84 14.63 9.26 -15.02
CA THR A 84 15.27 7.94 -14.92
C THR A 84 15.16 7.40 -13.49
N PRO A 85 15.14 6.07 -13.28
CA PRO A 85 15.10 5.52 -11.93
C PRO A 85 16.24 6.02 -11.02
N LEU A 86 17.45 6.18 -11.55
CA LEU A 86 18.61 6.59 -10.77
C LEU A 86 18.49 8.03 -10.26
N ILE A 87 18.13 8.99 -11.12
CA ILE A 87 18.07 10.41 -10.73
C ILE A 87 16.96 10.66 -9.69
N SER A 88 15.82 9.98 -9.82
CA SER A 88 14.75 10.03 -8.85
C SER A 88 15.16 9.33 -7.55
N TYR A 89 15.77 8.13 -7.63
CA TYR A 89 16.31 7.42 -6.47
C TYR A 89 17.25 8.31 -5.65
N GLU A 90 18.27 8.92 -6.26
CA GLU A 90 19.26 9.72 -5.55
C GLU A 90 18.62 10.88 -4.79
N ARG A 91 17.66 11.56 -5.43
CA ARG A 91 16.93 12.68 -4.83
C ARG A 91 16.11 12.26 -3.61
N TYR A 92 15.39 11.14 -3.69
CA TYR A 92 14.64 10.61 -2.55
C TYR A 92 15.52 9.97 -1.48
N ALA A 93 16.63 9.34 -1.87
CA ALA A 93 17.59 8.72 -0.97
C ALA A 93 18.35 9.74 -0.11
N ASN A 94 18.54 10.97 -0.60
CA ASN A 94 19.11 12.07 0.20
C ASN A 94 18.27 12.36 1.45
N MET A 95 16.95 12.52 1.29
CA MET A 95 16.05 12.74 2.43
C MET A 95 15.94 11.49 3.32
N SER A 96 15.92 10.29 2.74
CA SER A 96 15.96 9.04 3.53
C SER A 96 17.18 8.97 4.44
N ARG A 97 18.39 9.24 3.91
CA ARG A 97 19.62 9.30 4.70
C ARG A 97 19.61 10.41 5.74
N ALA A 98 19.11 11.58 5.38
CA ALA A 98 18.98 12.72 6.30
C ALA A 98 18.07 12.37 7.49
N LEU A 99 16.88 11.81 7.25
CA LEU A 99 15.97 11.34 8.30
C LEU A 99 16.65 10.31 9.21
N ASN A 100 17.30 9.30 8.62
CA ASN A 100 18.00 8.27 9.38
C ASN A 100 19.14 8.84 10.25
N SER A 101 19.86 9.86 9.75
CA SER A 101 20.96 10.51 10.49
C SER A 101 20.53 11.23 11.76
N THR A 102 19.25 11.62 11.86
CA THR A 102 18.71 12.28 13.06
C THR A 102 18.61 11.35 14.27
N GLY A 103 18.61 10.03 14.06
CA GLY A 103 18.38 9.03 15.09
C GLY A 103 16.93 8.90 15.57
N ARG A 104 16.00 9.75 15.10
CA ARG A 104 14.56 9.63 15.39
C ARG A 104 13.89 8.74 14.33
N PRO A 105 13.09 7.73 14.71
CA PRO A 105 12.28 6.98 13.76
C PRO A 105 11.18 7.88 13.15
N ILE A 106 11.30 8.17 11.86
CA ILE A 106 10.32 8.95 11.08
C ILE A 106 9.87 8.07 9.91
N LEU A 107 8.58 7.77 9.83
CA LEU A 107 8.01 7.02 8.71
C LEU A 107 8.12 7.86 7.44
N TYR A 108 8.80 7.33 6.43
CA TYR A 108 9.05 8.05 5.18
C TYR A 108 8.11 7.60 4.07
N SER A 109 7.18 8.49 3.72
CA SER A 109 6.16 8.31 2.69
C SER A 109 6.51 9.15 1.47
N MET A 110 6.97 8.51 0.40
CA MET A 110 7.29 9.19 -0.85
C MET A 110 6.02 9.51 -1.64
N CYS A 111 6.01 10.66 -2.29
CA CYS A 111 4.89 11.17 -3.08
C CYS A 111 5.39 11.66 -4.45
N ASN A 112 5.89 10.74 -5.28
CA ASN A 112 6.33 11.01 -6.66
C ASN A 112 5.44 10.40 -7.74
N TRP A 113 4.24 9.97 -7.34
CA TRP A 113 3.19 9.56 -8.26
C TRP A 113 3.55 8.37 -9.16
N GLY A 114 4.45 7.49 -8.71
CA GLY A 114 4.94 6.34 -9.46
C GLY A 114 5.96 6.67 -10.56
N GLU A 115 6.37 7.94 -10.66
CA GLU A 115 7.35 8.39 -11.64
C GLU A 115 8.64 7.56 -11.56
N ASP A 116 9.19 7.24 -12.73
CA ASP A 116 10.40 6.42 -12.89
C ASP A 116 10.32 5.02 -12.24
N GLY A 117 9.11 4.45 -12.16
CA GLY A 117 8.89 3.07 -11.71
C GLY A 117 9.27 2.87 -10.25
N THR A 118 8.71 3.72 -9.38
CA THR A 118 9.09 3.88 -7.96
C THR A 118 9.10 2.58 -7.16
N TRP A 119 8.15 1.69 -7.44
CA TRP A 119 8.06 0.35 -6.85
C TRP A 119 9.30 -0.55 -7.06
N ASN A 120 10.21 -0.18 -7.96
CA ASN A 120 11.45 -0.94 -8.18
C ASN A 120 12.61 -0.53 -7.25
N TRP A 121 12.62 0.72 -6.76
CA TRP A 121 13.79 1.29 -6.08
C TRP A 121 13.47 1.94 -4.73
N ALA A 122 12.21 2.33 -4.48
CA ALA A 122 11.80 2.90 -3.20
C ALA A 122 11.78 1.87 -2.05
N THR A 123 11.76 0.58 -2.38
CA THR A 123 11.68 -0.55 -1.42
C THR A 123 12.81 -0.56 -0.39
N GLU A 124 13.96 0.04 -0.71
CA GLU A 124 15.16 0.07 0.14
C GLU A 124 15.32 1.39 0.90
N ILE A 125 14.52 2.41 0.60
CA ILE A 125 14.74 3.77 1.12
C ILE A 125 13.50 4.39 1.77
N ALA A 126 12.30 3.83 1.58
CA ALA A 126 11.04 4.39 2.07
C ALA A 126 10.07 3.31 2.56
N ASN A 127 9.12 3.72 3.40
CA ASN A 127 8.09 2.83 3.94
C ASN A 127 6.85 2.72 3.04
N SER A 128 6.58 3.76 2.27
CA SER A 128 5.55 3.76 1.24
C SER A 128 5.91 4.71 0.10
N TRP A 129 5.29 4.50 -1.05
CA TRP A 129 5.43 5.38 -2.21
C TRP A 129 4.11 5.51 -2.97
N ARG A 130 3.69 6.74 -3.24
CA ARG A 130 2.58 7.03 -4.14
C ARG A 130 2.89 6.44 -5.51
N MET A 131 1.98 5.63 -6.03
CA MET A 131 2.17 4.90 -7.29
C MET A 131 1.36 5.47 -8.47
N SER A 132 0.64 6.57 -8.25
CA SER A 132 -0.16 7.28 -9.27
C SER A 132 -0.26 8.77 -8.97
N GLY A 133 -0.78 9.54 -9.93
CA GLY A 133 -1.31 10.88 -9.68
C GLY A 133 -2.37 10.89 -8.57
N ASP A 134 -2.77 12.11 -8.17
CA ASP A 134 -3.69 12.30 -7.04
C ASP A 134 -5.07 11.69 -7.30
N ILE A 135 -5.68 11.14 -6.26
CA ILE A 135 -7.04 10.58 -6.31
C ILE A 135 -8.08 11.68 -6.34
N LYS A 136 -9.20 11.39 -7.02
CA LYS A 136 -10.42 12.20 -7.03
C LYS A 136 -11.51 11.51 -6.24
N ASP A 137 -12.36 12.30 -5.61
CA ASP A 137 -13.67 11.86 -5.13
C ASP A 137 -14.64 11.59 -6.30
N THR A 138 -14.31 10.59 -7.13
CA THR A 138 -15.05 10.13 -8.29
C THR A 138 -14.69 8.67 -8.55
N PHE A 139 -15.70 7.81 -8.64
CA PHE A 139 -15.48 6.37 -8.64
C PHE A 139 -14.86 5.85 -9.95
N ALA A 140 -15.41 6.27 -11.09
CA ALA A 140 -14.94 5.87 -12.41
C ALA A 140 -15.05 7.05 -13.38
N GLY A 141 -14.23 7.03 -14.42
CA GLY A 141 -14.22 8.07 -15.45
C GLY A 141 -12.80 8.38 -15.92
N TYR A 142 -12.73 8.90 -17.14
CA TYR A 142 -11.52 9.47 -17.71
C TYR A 142 -11.46 10.97 -17.42
N ASP A 143 -10.26 11.48 -17.18
CA ASP A 143 -9.97 12.89 -16.95
C ASP A 143 -8.66 13.20 -17.68
N ASP A 144 -8.63 14.21 -18.55
CA ASP A 144 -7.42 14.57 -19.32
C ASP A 144 -6.23 14.94 -18.42
N ARG A 145 -6.48 15.26 -17.16
CA ARG A 145 -5.45 15.57 -16.16
C ARG A 145 -4.85 14.32 -15.52
N CYS A 146 -5.48 13.15 -15.68
CA CYS A 146 -4.95 11.82 -15.40
C CYS A 146 -4.90 11.01 -16.71
N PRO A 147 -3.99 11.34 -17.64
CA PRO A 147 -4.03 10.82 -19.01
C PRO A 147 -3.57 9.36 -19.12
N CYS A 148 -2.80 8.86 -18.14
CA CYS A 148 -2.20 7.55 -18.20
C CYS A 148 -3.26 6.42 -18.18
N THR A 149 -3.06 5.40 -19.01
CA THR A 149 -3.88 4.17 -19.04
C THR A 149 -3.23 3.01 -18.31
N SER A 150 -1.93 3.11 -18.05
CA SER A 150 -1.13 2.21 -17.23
C SER A 150 -0.06 3.03 -16.51
N MET A 151 0.32 2.62 -15.29
CA MET A 151 1.44 3.24 -14.58
C MET A 151 2.81 2.69 -15.00
N LEU A 152 2.88 1.54 -15.65
CA LEU A 152 4.15 0.94 -16.08
C LEU A 152 4.85 1.77 -17.17
N ASP A 153 4.10 2.58 -17.92
CA ASP A 153 4.54 3.41 -19.04
C ASP A 153 4.15 4.90 -18.86
N CYS A 154 3.63 5.27 -17.69
CA CYS A 154 3.17 6.62 -17.43
C CYS A 154 4.33 7.62 -17.36
N LYS A 155 4.25 8.67 -18.19
CA LYS A 155 5.21 9.80 -18.19
C LYS A 155 4.64 11.09 -17.61
N LEU A 156 3.33 11.14 -17.45
CA LEU A 156 2.63 12.28 -16.85
C LEU A 156 1.53 11.72 -15.93
N PRO A 157 1.87 11.37 -14.67
CA PRO A 157 0.93 10.79 -13.72
C PRO A 157 -0.30 11.67 -13.44
N GLY A 158 -0.19 12.97 -13.70
CA GLY A 158 -1.15 13.97 -13.26
C GLY A 158 -0.83 14.40 -11.82
N TYR A 159 -1.12 15.66 -11.51
CA TYR A 159 -1.07 16.17 -10.14
C TYR A 159 -1.90 17.45 -10.02
N ARG A 160 -2.20 17.82 -8.77
CA ARG A 160 -3.06 18.96 -8.44
C ARG A 160 -2.36 20.32 -8.53
N GLU A 161 -2.52 21.04 -9.65
CA GLU A 161 -2.31 22.51 -9.69
C GLU A 161 -3.64 23.30 -9.50
N LEU A 162 -4.79 22.68 -9.79
CA LEU A 162 -6.13 23.26 -9.65
C LEU A 162 -7.08 22.24 -8.98
N LYS A 163 -8.17 22.73 -8.37
CA LYS A 163 -9.14 21.98 -7.52
C LYS A 163 -9.74 20.66 -8.06
N PHE A 164 -9.34 20.15 -9.23
CA PHE A 164 -10.07 19.15 -9.98
C PHE A 164 -9.20 18.12 -10.75
N ALA A 165 -7.87 18.09 -10.58
CA ALA A 165 -6.93 17.40 -11.48
C ALA A 165 -6.53 15.99 -11.00
N ASP A 166 -7.44 15.01 -11.08
CA ASP A 166 -7.28 13.81 -10.28
C ASP A 166 -7.76 12.51 -10.98
N CYS A 167 -7.14 11.38 -10.66
CA CYS A 167 -7.45 10.03 -11.15
C CYS A 167 -8.64 9.42 -10.38
N SER A 168 -9.57 8.76 -11.09
CA SER A 168 -10.69 8.07 -10.45
C SER A 168 -10.27 6.82 -9.66
N VAL A 169 -11.08 6.41 -8.67
CA VAL A 169 -10.84 5.21 -7.83
C VAL A 169 -10.56 3.98 -8.70
N ALA A 170 -11.40 3.72 -9.70
CA ALA A 170 -11.26 2.57 -10.60
C ALA A 170 -9.96 2.63 -11.41
N ARG A 171 -9.52 3.83 -11.82
CA ARG A 171 -8.27 4.03 -12.57
C ARG A 171 -7.05 3.73 -11.71
N ILE A 172 -7.01 4.23 -10.47
CA ILE A 172 -5.91 3.95 -9.53
C ILE A 172 -5.87 2.46 -9.18
N LEU A 173 -7.01 1.81 -9.00
CA LEU A 173 -7.05 0.37 -8.76
C LEU A 173 -6.50 -0.43 -9.95
N ASP A 174 -6.79 -0.01 -11.18
CA ASP A 174 -6.18 -0.60 -12.39
C ASP A 174 -4.67 -0.43 -12.41
N PHE A 175 -4.16 0.74 -12.03
CA PHE A 175 -2.73 1.01 -11.91
C PHE A 175 -2.06 0.17 -10.83
N ALA A 176 -2.75 -0.12 -9.73
CA ALA A 176 -2.22 -0.92 -8.62
C ALA A 176 -2.10 -2.40 -8.94
N ALA A 177 -2.96 -2.91 -9.82
CA ALA A 177 -3.08 -4.35 -10.10
C ALA A 177 -1.75 -5.07 -10.40
N PRO A 178 -0.84 -4.56 -11.25
CA PRO A 178 0.44 -5.22 -11.51
C PRO A 178 1.51 -4.97 -10.43
N LEU A 179 1.30 -4.05 -9.50
CA LEU A 179 2.33 -3.53 -8.60
C LEU A 179 2.39 -4.26 -7.25
N GLY A 180 1.35 -5.03 -6.90
CA GLY A 180 1.26 -5.75 -5.62
C GLY A 180 2.47 -6.64 -5.33
N GLN A 181 3.08 -7.22 -6.36
CA GLN A 181 4.29 -8.06 -6.26
C GLN A 181 5.54 -7.33 -5.73
N LYS A 182 5.53 -5.99 -5.67
CA LYS A 182 6.63 -5.17 -5.16
C LYS A 182 6.42 -4.67 -3.73
N ALA A 183 5.20 -4.80 -3.20
CA ALA A 183 4.86 -4.38 -1.85
C ALA A 183 4.89 -5.56 -0.87
N GLY A 184 5.03 -5.23 0.42
CA GLY A 184 5.07 -6.19 1.52
C GLY A 184 5.44 -5.51 2.83
N PRO A 185 5.61 -6.28 3.92
CA PRO A 185 5.93 -5.73 5.24
C PRO A 185 7.06 -4.68 5.20
N GLY A 186 6.73 -3.46 5.65
CA GLY A 186 7.64 -2.32 5.72
C GLY A 186 7.74 -1.47 4.45
N ARG A 187 7.07 -1.85 3.34
CA ARG A 187 7.21 -1.21 2.02
C ARG A 187 5.92 -1.31 1.19
N TRP A 188 5.18 -0.22 1.05
CA TRP A 188 3.81 -0.26 0.52
C TRP A 188 3.60 0.62 -0.71
N ASN A 189 2.88 0.10 -1.70
CA ASN A 189 2.29 0.93 -2.75
C ASN A 189 1.21 1.79 -2.11
N ASP A 190 1.29 3.10 -2.30
CA ASP A 190 0.33 4.08 -1.79
C ASP A 190 -0.58 4.55 -2.93
N LEU A 191 -1.86 4.19 -2.83
CA LEU A 191 -2.90 4.53 -3.80
C LEU A 191 -3.54 5.90 -3.53
N ASP A 192 -2.89 6.73 -2.70
CA ASP A 192 -3.38 8.01 -2.20
C ASP A 192 -4.47 7.88 -1.13
N MET A 193 -4.84 9.03 -0.56
CA MET A 193 -5.76 9.15 0.57
C MET A 193 -7.17 8.58 0.27
N LEU A 194 -7.89 8.23 1.33
CA LEU A 194 -9.28 7.80 1.25
C LEU A 194 -10.21 9.01 1.08
N GLU A 195 -11.09 8.94 0.08
CA GLU A 195 -12.09 9.97 -0.23
C GLU A 195 -13.42 9.73 0.51
N VAL A 196 -13.47 8.70 1.35
CA VAL A 196 -14.69 8.23 2.03
C VAL A 196 -15.31 9.36 2.86
N GLY A 197 -16.51 9.79 2.46
CA GLY A 197 -17.27 10.84 3.14
C GLY A 197 -17.15 12.24 2.55
N ASN A 198 -16.43 12.43 1.44
CA ASN A 198 -16.27 13.75 0.80
C ASN A 198 -17.47 14.18 -0.09
N GLY A 199 -18.36 13.25 -0.43
CA GLY A 199 -19.68 13.49 -1.01
C GLY A 199 -19.79 13.34 -2.53
N GLY A 200 -18.69 13.08 -3.23
CA GLY A 200 -18.61 12.87 -4.68
C GLY A 200 -18.91 11.44 -5.14
N MET A 201 -19.01 10.48 -4.22
CA MET A 201 -19.35 9.08 -4.50
C MET A 201 -20.53 8.60 -3.65
N THR A 202 -21.22 7.57 -4.13
CA THR A 202 -22.28 6.84 -3.42
C THR A 202 -21.72 5.96 -2.31
N TYR A 203 -22.59 5.50 -1.41
CA TYR A 203 -22.22 4.55 -0.35
C TYR A 203 -21.49 3.31 -0.90
N ASP A 204 -22.07 2.65 -1.92
CA ASP A 204 -21.50 1.42 -2.48
C ASP A 204 -20.14 1.67 -3.16
N GLU A 205 -19.94 2.83 -3.76
CA GLU A 205 -18.65 3.25 -4.34
C GLU A 205 -17.60 3.47 -3.26
N TYR A 206 -17.95 4.11 -2.13
CA TYR A 206 -17.04 4.26 -0.98
C TYR A 206 -16.73 2.92 -0.30
N VAL A 207 -17.70 2.01 -0.20
CA VAL A 207 -17.48 0.64 0.28
C VAL A 207 -16.48 -0.09 -0.61
N THR A 208 -16.62 0.02 -1.94
CA THR A 208 -15.67 -0.54 -2.90
C THR A 208 -14.27 0.09 -2.77
N HIS A 209 -14.20 1.42 -2.68
CA HIS A 209 -12.96 2.18 -2.47
C HIS A 209 -12.20 1.68 -1.23
N PHE A 210 -12.83 1.75 -0.06
CA PHE A 210 -12.22 1.35 1.21
C PHE A 210 -11.80 -0.13 1.22
N SER A 211 -12.66 -1.02 0.70
CA SER A 211 -12.38 -2.45 0.64
C SER A 211 -11.17 -2.76 -0.21
N MET A 212 -11.02 -2.11 -1.37
CA MET A 212 -9.93 -2.39 -2.28
C MET A 212 -8.61 -1.79 -1.81
N TRP A 213 -8.61 -0.59 -1.22
CA TRP A 213 -7.41 -0.02 -0.58
C TRP A 213 -6.89 -0.94 0.52
N ALA A 214 -7.79 -1.51 1.34
CA ALA A 214 -7.43 -2.50 2.34
C ALA A 214 -6.94 -3.83 1.74
N ALA A 215 -7.60 -4.34 0.70
CA ALA A 215 -7.23 -5.61 0.08
C ALA A 215 -5.83 -5.55 -0.57
N VAL A 216 -5.46 -4.44 -1.19
CA VAL A 216 -4.15 -4.25 -1.84
C VAL A 216 -3.07 -3.66 -0.92
N LYS A 217 -3.38 -3.49 0.37
CA LYS A 217 -2.47 -2.98 1.42
C LYS A 217 -1.97 -1.56 1.18
N SER A 218 -2.81 -0.71 0.60
CA SER A 218 -2.55 0.73 0.60
C SER A 218 -2.54 1.27 2.03
N PRO A 219 -1.76 2.32 2.35
CA PRO A 219 -2.03 3.14 3.52
C PRO A 219 -3.50 3.58 3.55
N LEU A 220 -4.13 3.48 4.72
CA LEU A 220 -5.51 3.92 4.96
C LEU A 220 -5.49 5.29 5.65
N ILE A 221 -5.14 6.33 4.89
CA ILE A 221 -5.08 7.72 5.39
C ILE A 221 -6.39 8.42 5.04
N LEU A 222 -7.13 8.87 6.05
CA LEU A 222 -8.39 9.59 5.88
C LEU A 222 -8.17 10.96 5.20
N GLY A 223 -8.85 11.20 4.09
CA GLY A 223 -8.83 12.46 3.34
C GLY A 223 -10.08 13.32 3.51
N ASN A 224 -10.89 13.05 4.55
CA ASN A 224 -12.16 13.72 4.83
C ASN A 224 -12.10 14.57 6.12
N ASP A 225 -13.18 15.30 6.40
CA ASP A 225 -13.33 16.04 7.66
C ASP A 225 -13.75 15.08 8.80
N VAL A 226 -12.80 14.77 9.68
CA VAL A 226 -13.03 13.88 10.83
C VAL A 226 -13.86 14.52 11.96
N THR A 227 -14.14 15.83 11.91
CA THR A 227 -14.98 16.51 12.90
C THR A 227 -16.48 16.41 12.56
N GLU A 228 -16.80 16.11 11.30
CA GLU A 228 -18.16 16.07 10.77
C GLU A 228 -18.39 14.82 9.89
N MET A 229 -18.25 13.63 10.47
CA MET A 229 -18.50 12.38 9.74
C MET A 229 -19.94 11.90 9.88
N THR A 230 -20.54 11.51 8.75
CA THR A 230 -21.84 10.85 8.75
C THR A 230 -21.76 9.45 9.35
N ALA A 231 -22.92 8.92 9.71
CA ALA A 231 -23.02 7.57 10.24
C ALA A 231 -22.59 6.50 9.20
N GLU A 232 -22.89 6.73 7.92
CA GLU A 232 -22.44 5.89 6.80
C GLU A 232 -20.91 5.95 6.62
N THR A 233 -20.32 7.16 6.71
CA THR A 233 -18.86 7.32 6.68
C THR A 233 -18.19 6.54 7.79
N LEU A 234 -18.71 6.64 9.02
CA LEU A 234 -18.20 5.91 10.18
C LEU A 234 -18.35 4.39 10.01
N GLU A 235 -19.48 3.91 9.51
CA GLU A 235 -19.69 2.48 9.20
C GLU A 235 -18.59 1.96 8.27
N ILE A 236 -18.24 2.75 7.25
CA ILE A 236 -17.22 2.34 6.28
C ILE A 236 -15.83 2.30 6.91
N ILE A 237 -15.36 3.44 7.45
CA ILE A 237 -13.97 3.57 7.87
C ILE A 237 -13.64 2.84 9.18
N THR A 238 -14.65 2.39 9.93
CA THR A 238 -14.48 1.65 11.19
C THR A 238 -14.75 0.15 11.05
N ASN A 239 -14.99 -0.35 9.83
CA ASN A 239 -15.20 -1.79 9.60
C ASN A 239 -13.95 -2.60 9.98
N GLN A 240 -13.98 -3.21 11.16
CA GLN A 240 -12.88 -3.99 11.72
C GLN A 240 -12.47 -5.19 10.87
N ALA A 241 -13.41 -5.82 10.15
CA ALA A 241 -13.11 -6.97 9.31
C ALA A 241 -12.29 -6.58 8.08
N VAL A 242 -12.61 -5.43 7.47
CA VAL A 242 -11.87 -4.88 6.33
C VAL A 242 -10.52 -4.30 6.77
N ILE A 243 -10.46 -3.62 7.92
CA ILE A 243 -9.19 -3.15 8.50
C ILE A 243 -8.28 -4.34 8.83
N ALA A 244 -8.82 -5.44 9.37
CA ALA A 244 -8.04 -6.64 9.66
C ALA A 244 -7.42 -7.26 8.38
N VAL A 245 -8.09 -7.15 7.23
CA VAL A 245 -7.48 -7.48 5.94
C VAL A 245 -6.30 -6.56 5.64
N SER A 246 -6.45 -5.24 5.77
CA SER A 246 -5.36 -4.27 5.55
C SER A 246 -4.14 -4.54 6.44
N GLN A 247 -4.39 -4.85 7.71
CA GLN A 247 -3.35 -4.99 8.75
C GLN A 247 -2.87 -6.44 8.96
N ASP A 248 -3.25 -7.36 8.07
CA ASP A 248 -2.85 -8.76 8.16
C ASP A 248 -1.32 -8.93 8.14
N ALA A 249 -0.79 -9.75 9.05
CA ALA A 249 0.65 -9.92 9.26
C ALA A 249 1.40 -10.51 8.06
N ASN A 250 0.72 -11.27 7.20
CA ASN A 250 1.31 -11.77 5.96
C ASN A 250 1.66 -10.61 5.02
N GLY A 251 0.91 -9.50 5.11
CA GLY A 251 1.21 -8.27 4.40
C GLY A 251 1.21 -8.43 2.88
N SER A 252 0.46 -9.40 2.34
CA SER A 252 0.42 -9.70 0.91
C SER A 252 -0.73 -8.96 0.23
N PRO A 253 -0.47 -8.03 -0.71
CA PRO A 253 -1.51 -7.42 -1.53
C PRO A 253 -2.33 -8.44 -2.29
N ALA A 254 -3.64 -8.21 -2.37
CA ALA A 254 -4.49 -9.01 -3.25
C ALA A 254 -4.09 -8.82 -4.72
N ASN A 255 -3.92 -9.93 -5.44
CA ASN A 255 -3.62 -9.96 -6.86
C ASN A 255 -4.92 -10.04 -7.67
N ARG A 256 -5.00 -9.30 -8.78
CA ARG A 256 -6.10 -9.43 -9.73
C ARG A 256 -5.92 -10.67 -10.58
N LEU A 257 -6.80 -11.66 -10.40
CA LEU A 257 -6.80 -12.91 -11.15
C LEU A 257 -7.29 -12.74 -12.57
N TRP A 258 -8.37 -11.97 -12.74
CA TRP A 258 -8.90 -11.63 -14.06
C TRP A 258 -9.65 -10.31 -14.03
N LYS A 259 -9.77 -9.72 -15.22
CA LYS A 259 -10.60 -8.55 -15.51
C LYS A 259 -11.40 -8.85 -16.78
N ARG A 260 -12.71 -8.59 -16.74
CA ARG A 260 -13.64 -8.73 -17.86
C ARG A 260 -14.23 -7.35 -18.16
N THR A 261 -13.95 -6.84 -19.34
CA THR A 261 -14.53 -5.56 -19.79
C THR A 261 -15.98 -5.74 -20.19
N LEU A 262 -16.82 -4.88 -19.62
CA LEU A 262 -18.25 -4.75 -19.89
C LEU A 262 -18.47 -3.50 -20.74
N THR A 263 -19.70 -3.26 -21.19
CA THR A 263 -20.04 -2.07 -21.98
C THR A 263 -19.72 -0.76 -21.26
N ASP A 264 -20.03 -0.69 -19.96
CA ASP A 264 -19.98 0.54 -19.17
C ASP A 264 -19.10 0.40 -17.92
N GLY A 265 -18.04 -0.42 -17.99
CA GLY A 265 -17.14 -0.67 -16.85
C GLY A 265 -16.51 -2.04 -16.93
N ASP A 266 -16.06 -2.58 -15.79
CA ASP A 266 -15.36 -3.85 -15.72
C ASP A 266 -15.85 -4.69 -14.54
N LEU A 267 -15.69 -6.01 -14.67
CA LEU A 267 -15.79 -6.95 -13.56
C LEU A 267 -14.40 -7.52 -13.31
N SER A 268 -13.94 -7.56 -12.06
CA SER A 268 -12.63 -8.13 -11.71
C SER A 268 -12.67 -8.97 -10.44
N LEU A 269 -11.88 -10.05 -10.43
CA LEU A 269 -11.72 -10.94 -9.29
C LEU A 269 -10.30 -10.83 -8.74
N TRP A 270 -10.21 -10.74 -7.43
CA TRP A 270 -8.97 -10.56 -6.68
C TRP A 270 -8.85 -11.59 -5.58
N ILE A 271 -7.61 -12.02 -5.29
CA ILE A 271 -7.30 -12.88 -4.15
C ILE A 271 -6.00 -12.44 -3.49
N GLY A 272 -5.98 -12.41 -2.15
CA GLY A 272 -4.77 -12.20 -1.36
C GLY A 272 -4.63 -13.25 -0.28
N GLY A 273 -3.40 -13.72 -0.04
CA GLY A 273 -3.11 -14.60 1.09
C GLY A 273 -3.09 -13.82 2.41
N LEU A 274 -3.75 -14.35 3.42
CA LEU A 274 -3.72 -13.87 4.80
C LEU A 274 -2.96 -14.88 5.68
N VAL A 275 -2.70 -14.54 6.94
CA VAL A 275 -2.09 -15.51 7.88
C VAL A 275 -2.97 -16.76 8.07
N ASN A 276 -2.37 -17.81 8.63
CA ASN A 276 -3.05 -19.06 8.99
C ASN A 276 -3.71 -19.80 7.81
N ASN A 277 -3.12 -19.72 6.62
CA ASN A 277 -3.68 -20.32 5.39
C ASN A 277 -5.13 -19.90 5.16
N THR A 278 -5.38 -18.61 5.27
CA THR A 278 -6.66 -18.00 4.91
C THR A 278 -6.46 -17.03 3.76
N TRP A 279 -7.55 -16.60 3.12
CA TRP A 279 -7.51 -15.74 1.95
C TRP A 279 -8.54 -14.63 2.06
N VAL A 280 -8.24 -13.46 1.51
CA VAL A 280 -9.25 -12.48 1.13
C VAL A 280 -9.58 -12.67 -0.34
N ILE A 281 -10.87 -12.68 -0.68
CA ILE A 281 -11.37 -12.76 -2.05
C ILE A 281 -12.26 -11.54 -2.29
N ALA A 282 -12.05 -10.80 -3.38
CA ALA A 282 -12.89 -9.66 -3.75
C ALA A 282 -13.36 -9.74 -5.20
N LEU A 283 -14.66 -9.59 -5.43
CA LEU A 283 -15.29 -9.41 -6.72
C LEU A 283 -15.74 -7.94 -6.84
N VAL A 284 -15.13 -7.20 -7.75
CA VAL A 284 -15.37 -5.76 -7.94
C VAL A 284 -16.09 -5.54 -9.26
N ASN A 285 -17.18 -4.78 -9.23
CA ASN A 285 -17.92 -4.33 -10.40
C ASN A 285 -17.78 -2.82 -10.53
N THR A 286 -17.09 -2.33 -11.55
CA THR A 286 -16.99 -0.90 -11.83
C THR A 286 -18.06 -0.39 -12.79
N SER A 287 -18.98 -1.25 -13.25
CA SER A 287 -20.07 -0.83 -14.13
C SER A 287 -21.29 -0.32 -13.35
N PRO A 288 -22.09 0.58 -13.94
CA PRO A 288 -23.30 1.14 -13.33
C PRO A 288 -24.47 0.13 -13.29
N LYS A 289 -24.24 -1.13 -13.65
CA LYS A 289 -25.26 -2.19 -13.67
C LYS A 289 -24.81 -3.33 -12.78
N SER A 290 -25.74 -3.85 -11.98
CA SER A 290 -25.47 -5.04 -11.16
C SER A 290 -25.08 -6.23 -12.05
N GLN A 291 -24.11 -7.01 -11.59
CA GLN A 291 -23.60 -8.18 -12.31
C GLN A 291 -23.89 -9.45 -11.51
N ARG A 292 -24.23 -10.52 -12.22
CA ARG A 292 -24.37 -11.86 -11.65
C ARG A 292 -23.35 -12.79 -12.28
N VAL A 293 -22.57 -13.47 -11.44
CA VAL A 293 -21.48 -14.34 -11.89
C VAL A 293 -21.40 -15.61 -11.06
N ASP A 294 -20.99 -16.70 -11.70
CA ASP A 294 -20.55 -17.91 -11.01
C ASP A 294 -19.03 -17.83 -10.85
N LEU A 295 -18.53 -18.10 -9.64
CA LEU A 295 -17.10 -18.09 -9.33
C LEU A 295 -16.60 -19.51 -9.01
N PRO A 296 -16.03 -20.23 -9.99
CA PRO A 296 -15.41 -21.52 -9.75
C PRO A 296 -14.23 -21.40 -8.77
N PHE A 297 -14.10 -22.36 -7.86
CA PHE A 297 -12.92 -22.43 -6.96
C PHE A 297 -11.63 -22.71 -7.74
N ALA A 298 -11.75 -23.32 -8.92
CA ALA A 298 -10.62 -23.45 -9.84
C ALA A 298 -10.09 -22.08 -10.31
N ASP A 299 -10.96 -21.07 -10.43
CA ASP A 299 -10.58 -19.71 -10.83
C ASP A 299 -10.06 -18.93 -9.63
N ILE A 300 -10.78 -18.97 -8.50
CA ILE A 300 -10.39 -18.27 -7.26
C ILE A 300 -9.01 -18.72 -6.77
N PHE A 301 -8.77 -20.04 -6.78
CA PHE A 301 -7.52 -20.64 -6.29
C PHE A 301 -6.63 -21.11 -7.45
N ALA A 302 -6.62 -20.39 -8.57
CA ALA A 302 -5.91 -20.77 -9.79
C ALA A 302 -4.44 -21.11 -9.55
N ASP A 303 -3.75 -20.31 -8.73
CA ASP A 303 -2.33 -20.46 -8.38
C ASP A 303 -2.09 -21.44 -7.21
N SER A 304 -3.14 -22.04 -6.67
CA SER A 304 -3.04 -23.01 -5.58
C SER A 304 -2.95 -24.46 -6.08
N SER A 305 -2.53 -25.36 -5.19
CA SER A 305 -2.44 -26.78 -5.51
C SER A 305 -3.79 -27.37 -5.94
N PRO A 306 -3.81 -28.46 -6.74
CA PRO A 306 -5.04 -29.19 -7.08
C PRO A 306 -5.87 -29.58 -5.85
N THR A 307 -5.24 -29.82 -4.70
CA THR A 307 -5.91 -30.14 -3.43
C THR A 307 -6.69 -28.94 -2.90
N ILE A 308 -6.08 -27.75 -2.86
CA ILE A 308 -6.75 -26.51 -2.41
C ILE A 308 -7.93 -26.17 -3.33
N ARG A 309 -7.76 -26.27 -4.65
CA ARG A 309 -8.84 -26.01 -5.63
C ARG A 309 -10.08 -26.89 -5.46
N LYS A 310 -9.91 -28.09 -4.91
CA LYS A 310 -10.99 -29.07 -4.65
C LYS A 310 -11.49 -29.05 -3.20
N SER A 311 -10.89 -28.22 -2.34
CA SER A 311 -11.24 -28.16 -0.93
C SER A 311 -12.56 -27.44 -0.70
N LYS A 312 -13.08 -27.60 0.52
CA LYS A 312 -14.23 -26.85 1.01
C LYS A 312 -13.73 -25.65 1.81
N PHE A 313 -14.40 -24.50 1.65
CA PHE A 313 -14.01 -23.27 2.33
C PHE A 313 -15.18 -22.71 3.11
N ARG A 314 -14.94 -22.32 4.35
CA ARG A 314 -15.85 -21.47 5.10
C ARG A 314 -15.62 -20.03 4.68
N LEU A 315 -16.70 -19.32 4.35
CA LEU A 315 -16.64 -17.93 3.89
C LEU A 315 -17.29 -16.99 4.90
N TYR A 316 -16.65 -15.84 5.13
CA TYR A 316 -17.18 -14.75 5.93
C TYR A 316 -17.34 -13.51 5.06
N ASP A 317 -18.54 -12.93 5.01
CA ASP A 317 -18.81 -11.67 4.32
C ASP A 317 -18.45 -10.49 5.22
N LEU A 318 -17.44 -9.71 4.79
CA LEU A 318 -16.85 -8.66 5.62
C LEU A 318 -17.76 -7.42 5.77
N TRP A 319 -18.82 -7.29 4.96
CA TRP A 319 -19.78 -6.17 5.03
C TRP A 319 -21.17 -6.57 5.48
N ALA A 320 -21.50 -7.86 5.52
CA ALA A 320 -22.82 -8.31 5.96
C ALA A 320 -23.06 -8.19 7.49
N GLN A 321 -22.22 -7.47 8.22
CA GLN A 321 -22.57 -7.00 9.57
C GLN A 321 -23.56 -5.85 9.43
N LYS A 322 -24.87 -6.15 9.54
CA LYS A 322 -25.82 -5.10 9.88
C LYS A 322 -25.51 -4.66 11.32
N THR A 323 -24.73 -3.61 11.49
CA THR A 323 -24.87 -2.82 12.71
C THR A 323 -26.26 -2.19 12.63
N SER A 324 -27.17 -2.60 13.50
CA SER A 324 -28.53 -2.05 13.58
C SER A 324 -28.53 -0.53 13.81
N SER A 325 -27.39 0.02 14.21
CA SER A 325 -27.08 1.45 14.13
C SER A 325 -25.56 1.59 13.94
N PRO A 326 -25.07 2.43 13.01
CA PRO A 326 -23.65 2.78 12.92
C PRO A 326 -23.13 3.28 14.29
N PRO A 327 -21.88 2.98 14.66
CA PRO A 327 -21.34 3.39 15.94
C PRO A 327 -21.34 4.92 16.04
N ALA A 328 -21.90 5.47 17.11
CA ALA A 328 -21.79 6.90 17.39
C ALA A 328 -20.30 7.27 17.58
N TRP A 329 -19.88 8.47 17.15
CA TRP A 329 -18.49 8.92 17.27
C TRP A 329 -17.91 8.74 18.68
N ASN A 330 -18.70 9.01 19.72
CA ASN A 330 -18.28 8.81 21.12
C ASN A 330 -17.96 7.35 21.48
N SER A 331 -18.60 6.39 20.82
CA SER A 331 -18.33 4.96 20.97
C SER A 331 -17.06 4.53 20.22
N VAL A 332 -16.69 5.23 19.16
CA VAL A 332 -15.45 4.99 18.42
C VAL A 332 -14.29 5.65 19.16
N SER A 333 -14.45 6.92 19.54
CA SER A 333 -13.44 7.72 20.27
C SER A 333 -13.03 7.07 21.60
N SER A 334 -13.96 6.46 22.33
CA SER A 334 -13.68 5.73 23.59
C SER A 334 -12.88 4.44 23.41
N GLN A 335 -12.83 3.87 22.20
CA GLN A 335 -11.96 2.73 21.90
C GLN A 335 -10.50 3.16 21.68
N PHE A 336 -10.24 4.37 21.18
CA PHE A 336 -8.87 4.82 20.88
C PHE A 336 -7.92 4.82 22.10
N PRO A 337 -8.29 5.31 23.30
CA PRO A 337 -7.42 5.23 24.47
C PRO A 337 -7.07 3.80 24.87
N SER A 338 -8.00 2.86 24.68
CA SER A 338 -7.78 1.44 24.99
C SER A 338 -6.87 0.73 23.99
N PHE A 339 -6.85 1.18 22.73
CA PHE A 339 -5.88 0.74 21.72
C PHE A 339 -4.48 1.34 21.95
N LEU A 340 -4.40 2.59 22.42
CA LEU A 340 -3.16 3.38 22.45
C LEU A 340 -2.42 3.40 23.79
N ASN A 341 -3.07 3.07 24.92
CA ASN A 341 -2.40 2.93 26.23
C ASN A 341 -1.41 1.75 26.30
N SER A 342 -1.26 1.01 25.21
CA SER A 342 -0.10 0.18 24.97
C SER A 342 1.03 1.03 24.36
N SER A 343 1.52 2.02 25.11
CA SER A 343 2.72 2.81 24.76
C SER A 343 4.01 1.97 24.71
N GLY A 344 3.90 0.66 24.97
CA GLY A 344 4.88 -0.38 24.69
C GLY A 344 4.32 -1.57 23.91
N ALA A 345 3.26 -1.41 23.11
CA ALA A 345 2.82 -2.45 22.20
C ALA A 345 3.92 -2.72 21.18
N SER A 346 4.73 -3.73 21.49
CA SER A 346 5.46 -4.49 20.48
C SER A 346 4.51 -4.80 19.32
N ASN A 347 5.04 -4.95 18.10
CA ASN A 347 4.29 -5.43 16.92
C ASN A 347 3.36 -6.60 17.30
N THR A 348 3.84 -7.49 18.18
CA THR A 348 3.09 -8.59 18.81
C THR A 348 1.76 -8.22 19.50
N THR A 349 1.62 -7.06 20.16
CA THR A 349 0.37 -6.70 20.88
C THR A 349 -0.73 -6.25 19.91
N LEU A 350 -0.39 -5.41 18.92
CA LEU A 350 -1.32 -5.03 17.85
C LEU A 350 -1.67 -6.25 16.96
N GLN A 351 -0.67 -7.07 16.65
CA GLN A 351 -0.83 -8.35 15.95
C GLN A 351 -1.72 -9.32 16.75
N ASN A 352 -1.58 -9.39 18.08
CA ASN A 352 -2.43 -10.23 18.93
C ASN A 352 -3.87 -9.70 19.03
N ILE A 353 -4.09 -8.39 18.96
CA ILE A 353 -5.44 -7.79 18.98
C ILE A 353 -6.13 -7.98 17.62
N LEU A 354 -5.41 -7.78 16.50
CA LEU A 354 -5.93 -7.98 15.14
C LEU A 354 -6.11 -9.47 14.81
N ALA A 355 -5.18 -10.34 15.21
CA ALA A 355 -5.31 -11.79 15.10
C ALA A 355 -6.42 -12.36 16.00
N ARG A 356 -6.90 -11.58 16.97
CA ARG A 356 -8.06 -11.88 17.82
C ARG A 356 -9.33 -11.12 17.42
N SER A 357 -9.35 -10.42 16.30
CA SER A 357 -10.62 -9.98 15.72
C SER A 357 -11.39 -11.24 15.30
N THR A 358 -12.22 -11.73 16.21
CA THR A 358 -13.13 -12.85 15.95
C THR A 358 -14.31 -12.43 15.08
N ASN A 359 -14.40 -11.16 14.71
CA ASN A 359 -15.53 -10.58 13.99
C ASN A 359 -15.18 -10.31 12.52
N TRP A 360 -14.90 -11.39 11.77
CA TRP A 360 -14.64 -11.37 10.31
C TRP A 360 -15.89 -11.07 9.47
N GLY A 361 -16.95 -10.52 10.08
CA GLY A 361 -18.24 -10.35 9.45
C GLY A 361 -19.13 -11.59 9.54
N LYS A 362 -20.08 -11.69 8.63
CA LYS A 362 -21.12 -12.73 8.68
C LYS A 362 -20.59 -14.06 8.14
N ASP A 363 -20.60 -15.11 8.95
CA ASP A 363 -20.38 -16.48 8.48
C ASP A 363 -21.47 -16.87 7.47
N LEU A 364 -21.06 -17.16 6.23
CA LEU A 364 -21.94 -17.59 5.14
C LEU A 364 -22.07 -19.11 5.06
N GLY A 365 -21.29 -19.85 5.85
CA GLY A 365 -21.20 -21.30 5.83
C GLY A 365 -20.07 -21.83 4.95
N VAL A 366 -20.16 -23.12 4.63
CA VAL A 366 -19.12 -23.87 3.91
C VAL A 366 -19.54 -24.09 2.45
N PHE A 367 -18.65 -23.73 1.53
CA PHE A 367 -18.84 -23.81 0.08
C PHE A 367 -17.79 -24.71 -0.57
N SER A 368 -18.08 -25.23 -1.75
CA SER A 368 -17.16 -26.05 -2.55
C SER A 368 -17.48 -25.97 -4.04
N GLY A 369 -16.45 -26.10 -4.88
CA GLY A 369 -16.59 -26.19 -6.33
C GLY A 369 -16.87 -24.85 -7.02
N THR A 370 -17.98 -24.19 -6.72
CA THR A 370 -18.36 -22.90 -7.33
C THR A 370 -19.27 -22.10 -6.41
N LEU A 371 -19.00 -20.80 -6.26
CA LEU A 371 -19.98 -19.86 -5.71
C LEU A 371 -20.97 -19.50 -6.81
N LYS A 372 -22.20 -19.98 -6.70
CA LYS A 372 -23.24 -19.80 -7.70
C LYS A 372 -24.00 -18.50 -7.48
N ASN A 373 -24.41 -17.86 -8.57
CA ASN A 373 -25.30 -16.70 -8.57
C ASN A 373 -24.82 -15.53 -7.68
N VAL A 374 -23.51 -15.30 -7.63
CA VAL A 374 -22.95 -14.18 -6.87
C VAL A 374 -23.43 -12.89 -7.53
N ASN A 375 -24.21 -12.10 -6.78
CA ASN A 375 -24.69 -10.79 -7.22
C ASN A 375 -23.81 -9.69 -6.62
N VAL A 376 -23.21 -8.86 -7.48
CA VAL A 376 -22.47 -7.67 -7.09
C VAL A 376 -23.21 -6.44 -7.63
N ALA A 377 -23.49 -5.49 -6.75
CA ALA A 377 -24.23 -4.28 -7.09
C ALA A 377 -23.47 -3.42 -8.12
N ALA A 378 -24.17 -2.47 -8.75
CA ALA A 378 -23.53 -1.43 -9.56
C ALA A 378 -22.45 -0.74 -8.72
N HIS A 379 -21.26 -0.55 -9.28
CA HIS A 379 -20.11 0.06 -8.58
C HIS A 379 -19.69 -0.63 -7.26
N GLY A 380 -20.23 -1.82 -6.99
CA GLY A 380 -20.08 -2.50 -5.71
C GLY A 380 -18.94 -3.51 -5.66
N VAL A 381 -18.68 -3.98 -4.44
CA VAL A 381 -17.74 -5.08 -4.15
C VAL A 381 -18.43 -6.16 -3.34
N LYS A 382 -18.07 -7.41 -3.62
CA LYS A 382 -18.23 -8.52 -2.68
C LYS A 382 -16.88 -8.95 -2.18
N ILE A 383 -16.63 -8.85 -0.89
CA ILE A 383 -15.36 -9.19 -0.26
C ILE A 383 -15.58 -10.19 0.86
N TRP A 384 -14.79 -11.27 0.84
CA TRP A 384 -14.88 -12.36 1.80
C TRP A 384 -13.53 -12.73 2.38
N LYS A 385 -13.53 -13.18 3.63
CA LYS A 385 -12.47 -14.06 4.14
C LYS A 385 -12.84 -15.50 3.85
N ALA A 386 -11.89 -16.27 3.34
CA ALA A 386 -12.01 -17.70 3.12
C ALA A 386 -10.99 -18.46 3.98
N GLU A 387 -11.44 -19.54 4.61
CA GLU A 387 -10.58 -20.48 5.33
C GLU A 387 -10.95 -21.91 4.98
N LEU A 388 -9.97 -22.82 5.00
CA LEU A 388 -10.22 -24.23 4.76
C LEU A 388 -11.20 -24.75 5.82
N ALA A 389 -12.29 -25.36 5.39
CA ALA A 389 -13.19 -26.06 6.31
C ALA A 389 -12.47 -27.33 6.78
N THR A 390 -12.12 -27.39 8.07
CA THR A 390 -11.63 -28.62 8.68
C THR A 390 -12.69 -29.72 8.50
N PRO A 391 -12.30 -30.96 8.16
CA PRO A 391 -13.21 -32.09 8.28
C PRO A 391 -13.72 -32.09 9.70
N VAL A 392 -15.04 -32.00 9.90
CA VAL A 392 -15.63 -32.26 11.20
C VAL A 392 -15.22 -33.69 11.55
N ALA A 393 -14.26 -33.85 12.47
CA ALA A 393 -14.04 -35.14 13.09
C ALA A 393 -15.38 -35.50 13.72
N SER A 394 -16.04 -36.53 13.19
CA SER A 394 -17.16 -37.15 13.87
C SER A 394 -16.65 -37.56 15.23
N SER A 395 -17.09 -36.84 16.26
CA SER A 395 -16.83 -37.16 17.65
C SER A 395 -17.48 -38.51 17.95
N SER A 396 -16.75 -39.61 17.71
CA SER A 396 -16.93 -40.81 18.49
C SER A 396 -16.08 -40.61 19.73
N SER A 397 -16.76 -40.25 20.81
CA SER A 397 -16.21 -40.26 22.15
C SER A 397 -15.69 -41.67 22.45
N SER A 398 -14.37 -41.84 22.45
CA SER A 398 -13.74 -42.89 23.26
C SER A 398 -12.75 -42.21 24.18
N VAL A 399 -13.12 -42.18 25.46
CA VAL A 399 -12.25 -41.75 26.54
C VAL A 399 -11.14 -42.78 26.66
N ALA A 400 -9.94 -42.42 26.24
CA ALA A 400 -8.73 -43.15 26.60
C ALA A 400 -7.95 -42.31 27.60
N SER A 401 -7.89 -42.77 28.84
CA SER A 401 -7.12 -42.16 29.92
C SER A 401 -5.63 -42.22 29.58
N ALA A 402 -4.98 -41.06 29.43
CA ALA A 402 -3.53 -40.97 29.41
C ALA A 402 -3.04 -40.69 30.83
N THR A 403 -2.50 -41.72 31.47
CA THR A 403 -1.69 -41.67 32.69
C THR A 403 -0.45 -40.81 32.47
N SER A 404 -0.17 -39.91 33.42
CA SER A 404 1.04 -39.11 33.49
C SER A 404 2.29 -39.99 33.47
N ALA A 405 3.13 -39.80 32.46
CA ALA A 405 4.51 -40.28 32.45
C ALA A 405 5.45 -39.07 32.42
N THR A 406 6.11 -38.87 33.55
CA THR A 406 7.20 -37.92 33.77
C THR A 406 8.38 -38.30 32.88
N LEU A 407 8.84 -37.38 32.03
CA LEU A 407 10.08 -37.57 31.26
C LEU A 407 11.18 -36.68 31.84
N THR A 408 12.15 -37.37 32.43
CA THR A 408 13.45 -36.90 32.91
C THR A 408 14.30 -36.34 31.78
N SER A 409 14.94 -35.20 32.04
CA SER A 409 15.95 -34.58 31.20
C SER A 409 17.20 -35.46 31.06
N VAL A 410 17.59 -35.76 29.82
CA VAL A 410 18.93 -36.25 29.51
C VAL A 410 19.54 -35.28 28.49
N GLY A 411 20.65 -34.65 28.88
CA GLY A 411 21.41 -33.74 28.05
C GLY A 411 22.06 -34.46 26.87
N ALA A 412 22.10 -33.79 25.72
CA ALA A 412 22.91 -34.20 24.60
C ALA A 412 23.70 -32.99 24.08
N THR A 413 24.99 -33.24 23.95
CA THR A 413 26.13 -32.41 23.61
C THR A 413 26.01 -31.73 22.25
N ALA A 414 26.50 -30.50 22.18
CA ALA A 414 26.70 -29.75 20.95
C ALA A 414 27.82 -30.37 20.10
N THR A 415 27.55 -30.56 18.81
CA THR A 415 28.58 -30.86 17.81
C THR A 415 28.46 -29.86 16.68
N SER A 416 29.49 -29.04 16.50
CA SER A 416 29.63 -28.07 15.42
C SER A 416 29.89 -28.78 14.09
N LEU A 417 29.08 -28.50 13.07
CA LEU A 417 29.38 -28.87 11.69
C LEU A 417 29.83 -27.63 10.93
N THR A 418 31.13 -27.57 10.66
CA THR A 418 31.77 -26.66 9.70
C THR A 418 31.47 -27.13 8.28
N SER A 419 30.81 -26.29 7.48
CA SER A 419 30.62 -26.54 6.04
C SER A 419 31.79 -25.96 5.23
N SER A 420 32.63 -26.84 4.70
CA SER A 420 33.65 -26.52 3.69
C SER A 420 33.06 -26.60 2.28
N ILE A 421 33.08 -25.48 1.55
CA ILE A 421 32.72 -25.39 0.13
C ILE A 421 33.93 -25.83 -0.73
N PRO A 422 33.80 -26.80 -1.64
CA PRO A 422 34.87 -27.10 -2.59
C PRO A 422 34.82 -26.15 -3.80
N VAL A 423 35.92 -25.42 -4.01
CA VAL A 423 36.20 -24.66 -5.24
C VAL A 423 36.81 -25.63 -6.26
N SER A 424 36.17 -25.80 -7.41
CA SER A 424 36.75 -26.51 -8.55
C SER A 424 37.19 -25.52 -9.63
N SER A 425 38.51 -25.37 -9.78
CA SER A 425 39.19 -24.68 -10.87
C SER A 425 39.35 -25.62 -12.06
N THR A 426 38.96 -25.18 -13.26
CA THR A 426 39.48 -25.72 -14.52
C THR A 426 39.87 -24.58 -15.45
N SER A 427 41.18 -24.50 -15.67
CA SER A 427 41.89 -23.74 -16.69
C SER A 427 41.73 -24.36 -18.07
N THR A 428 41.52 -23.55 -19.10
CA THR A 428 41.88 -23.92 -20.48
C THR A 428 42.54 -22.74 -21.20
N SER A 429 43.70 -23.05 -21.74
CA SER A 429 44.68 -22.20 -22.40
C SER A 429 44.31 -21.82 -23.85
N SER A 430 44.84 -20.68 -24.26
CA SER A 430 44.90 -20.15 -25.62
C SER A 430 45.81 -20.95 -26.56
N SER A 431 45.44 -21.03 -27.85
CA SER A 431 46.37 -21.25 -28.97
C SER A 431 45.92 -20.47 -30.22
N ILE A 432 46.86 -19.78 -30.85
CA ILE A 432 46.74 -18.90 -32.03
C ILE A 432 47.21 -19.66 -33.30
N SER A 433 46.48 -19.47 -34.41
CA SER A 433 46.96 -19.44 -35.82
C SER A 433 45.73 -19.30 -36.74
N GLY A 434 45.61 -18.50 -37.80
CA GLY A 434 46.46 -17.59 -38.56
C GLY A 434 45.78 -17.34 -39.93
N GLY A 435 45.89 -16.12 -40.48
CA GLY A 435 45.55 -15.73 -41.87
C GLY A 435 44.09 -15.28 -42.12
N THR A 436 43.75 -14.26 -42.92
CA THR A 436 44.51 -13.33 -43.77
C THR A 436 43.61 -12.12 -44.09
N ALA A 437 44.20 -10.96 -44.34
CA ALA A 437 43.54 -9.68 -44.58
C ALA A 437 43.03 -9.49 -46.03
N THR A 438 41.97 -8.68 -46.19
CA THR A 438 41.81 -7.77 -47.35
C THR A 438 41.13 -6.48 -46.89
N SER A 439 41.68 -5.37 -47.39
CA SER A 439 41.38 -3.97 -47.11
C SER A 439 40.34 -3.39 -48.06
N SER A 440 39.51 -2.46 -47.57
CA SER A 440 39.05 -1.32 -48.38
C SER A 440 38.56 -0.18 -47.48
N SER A 441 39.30 0.93 -47.54
CA SER A 441 39.00 2.26 -47.03
C SER A 441 37.92 2.96 -47.87
N VAL A 442 36.96 3.64 -47.25
CA VAL A 442 36.24 4.78 -47.86
C VAL A 442 36.01 5.87 -46.81
N GLU A 443 36.29 7.09 -47.24
CA GLU A 443 36.39 8.35 -46.52
C GLU A 443 35.09 8.88 -45.91
N SER A 444 35.27 9.61 -44.82
CA SER A 444 34.32 10.51 -44.18
C SER A 444 34.06 11.75 -45.04
N SER A 445 32.80 12.08 -45.30
CA SER A 445 32.38 13.44 -45.65
C SER A 445 31.25 13.89 -44.72
N VAL A 446 31.51 15.00 -44.02
CA VAL A 446 30.62 15.69 -43.10
C VAL A 446 29.96 16.83 -43.89
N THR A 447 28.64 16.92 -43.87
CA THR A 447 27.87 18.07 -44.38
C THR A 447 27.19 18.81 -43.21
N PRO A 448 27.22 20.16 -43.18
CA PRO A 448 26.61 20.93 -42.09
C PRO A 448 25.14 21.27 -42.33
N ALA A 449 24.39 21.36 -41.23
CA ALA A 449 22.98 21.73 -41.16
C ALA A 449 22.73 23.23 -41.45
N PRO A 450 21.54 23.62 -41.94
CA PRO A 450 21.17 25.02 -42.08
C PRO A 450 20.51 25.56 -40.81
N THR A 451 20.97 26.73 -40.41
CA THR A 451 20.32 27.68 -39.51
C THR A 451 19.10 28.34 -40.16
N SER A 452 18.00 28.47 -39.42
CA SER A 452 17.08 29.60 -39.58
C SER A 452 16.73 30.19 -38.21
N THR A 453 16.77 31.52 -38.15
CA THR A 453 16.44 32.38 -37.02
C THR A 453 15.26 33.27 -37.37
N LEU A 454 14.48 33.56 -36.32
CA LEU A 454 13.46 34.60 -36.08
C LEU A 454 12.01 34.11 -36.08
#